data_AF-A0A382T7R6-F1
#
_entry.id   AF-A0A382T7R6-F1
#
_cell.length_a   1.000
_cell.length_b   1.000
_cell.length_c   1.000
_cell.angle_alpha   90.00
_cell.angle_beta   90.00
_cell.angle_gamma   90.00
#
_symmetry.space_group_name_H-M   'P 1'
#
loop_
_entity.id
_entity.type
_entity.pdbx_description
1 polymer ?
#
loop_
_entity_poly.entity_id
_entity_poly.type
_entity_poly.pdbx_seq_one_letter_code
_entity_poly.pdbx_strand_id
1 'polypeptide(L)'
;MDPVNRPLSPHLQIYRPQITSVLSICHRLSGIGLGAGTLLLAYWLIAVAAGPGPFGFAQGLIGSWLGIILLVGWTFGLSYHLCNGIR
;
A
#
# COMPACT_ATOMS: atom_id res chain seq x y z
N MET A 1 28.35 -36.16 0.19
CA MET A 1 27.22 -36.42 1.11
C MET A 1 26.23 -35.30 0.88
N ASP A 2 25.22 -35.54 0.05
CA ASP A 2 24.18 -34.52 -0.18
C ASP A 2 23.38 -34.35 1.12
N PRO A 3 23.10 -33.11 1.56
CA PRO A 3 22.40 -32.88 2.81
C PRO A 3 20.99 -33.46 2.75
N VAL A 4 20.59 -34.20 3.80
CA VAL A 4 19.24 -34.76 3.95
C VAL A 4 18.22 -33.62 3.97
N ASN A 5 17.43 -33.49 2.90
CA ASN A 5 16.40 -32.46 2.79
C ASN A 5 15.17 -32.85 3.62
N ARG A 6 15.04 -32.26 4.82
CA ARG A 6 13.91 -32.53 5.72
C ARG A 6 12.68 -31.74 5.29
N PRO A 7 11.48 -32.36 5.28
CA PRO A 7 10.27 -31.66 4.87
C PRO A 7 9.89 -30.57 5.89
N LEU A 8 9.36 -29.47 5.38
CA LEU A 8 8.78 -28.40 6.19
C LEU A 8 7.46 -28.87 6.82
N SER A 9 7.21 -28.47 8.06
CA SER A 9 5.92 -28.72 8.69
C SER A 9 4.82 -27.91 8.00
N PRO A 10 3.58 -28.44 7.97
CA PRO A 10 2.43 -27.68 7.49
C PRO A 10 2.25 -26.39 8.32
N HIS A 11 2.05 -25.25 7.65
CA HIS A 11 2.04 -23.92 8.26
C HIS A 11 0.81 -23.12 7.84
N LEU A 12 0.94 -22.19 6.87
CA LEU A 12 -0.09 -21.21 6.50
C LEU A 12 -1.41 -21.84 6.06
N GLN A 13 -1.35 -22.98 5.36
CA GLN A 13 -2.55 -23.65 4.85
C GLN A 13 -3.42 -24.27 5.95
N ILE A 14 -2.83 -24.62 7.10
CA ILE A 14 -3.55 -25.20 8.25
C ILE A 14 -3.68 -24.23 9.44
N TYR A 15 -2.99 -23.09 9.39
CA TYR A 15 -3.03 -22.09 10.45
C TYR A 15 -4.39 -21.40 10.51
N ARG A 16 -4.96 -21.30 11.72
CA ARG A 16 -6.22 -20.57 11.95
C ARG A 16 -5.93 -19.08 12.15
N PRO A 17 -6.37 -18.17 11.25
CA PRO A 17 -6.06 -16.75 11.38
C PRO A 17 -6.62 -16.13 12.66
N GLN A 18 -5.75 -15.47 13.42
CA GLN A 18 -6.13 -14.65 14.58
C GLN A 18 -6.34 -13.20 14.15
N ILE A 19 -7.28 -12.47 14.75
CA ILE A 19 -7.55 -11.06 14.39
C ILE A 19 -6.26 -10.22 14.49
N THR A 20 -5.44 -10.41 15.52
CA THR A 20 -4.15 -9.72 15.68
C THR A 20 -3.16 -10.04 14.56
N SER A 21 -3.11 -11.29 14.09
CA SER A 21 -2.27 -11.69 12.96
C SER A 21 -2.72 -11.04 11.65
N VAL A 22 -4.04 -10.97 11.41
CA VAL A 22 -4.62 -10.31 10.25
C VAL A 22 -4.32 -8.81 10.29
N LEU A 23 -4.54 -8.15 11.42
CA LEU A 23 -4.21 -6.72 11.59
C LEU A 23 -2.71 -6.46 11.36
N SER A 24 -1.81 -7.33 11.84
CA SER A 24 -0.38 -7.19 11.58
C SER A 24 -0.05 -7.29 10.08
N ILE A 25 -0.66 -8.23 9.35
CA ILE A 25 -0.48 -8.39 7.91
C ILE A 25 -1.05 -7.19 7.15
N CYS A 26 -2.28 -6.77 7.48
CA CYS A 26 -2.91 -5.59 6.87
C CYS A 26 -2.11 -4.31 7.13
N HIS A 27 -1.48 -4.15 8.31
CA HIS A 27 -0.61 -3.02 8.59
C HIS A 27 0.62 -2.99 7.68
N ARG A 28 1.25 -4.14 7.44
CA ARG A 28 2.35 -4.25 6.47
C ARG A 28 1.89 -3.91 5.04
N LEU A 29 0.76 -4.48 4.62
CA LEU A 29 0.22 -4.23 3.28
C LEU A 29 -0.17 -2.76 3.06
N SER A 30 -0.83 -2.13 4.05
CA SER A 30 -1.14 -0.70 4.00
C SER A 30 0.13 0.14 3.97
N GLY A 31 1.19 -0.21 4.70
CA GLY A 31 2.47 0.48 4.63
C GLY A 31 3.10 0.46 3.23
N ILE A 32 3.05 -0.69 2.54
CA ILE A 32 3.52 -0.82 1.15
C ILE A 32 2.68 0.06 0.21
N GLY A 33 1.34 0.00 0.33
CA GLY A 33 0.44 0.84 -0.45
C GLY A 33 0.64 2.33 -0.21
N LEU A 34 0.92 2.72 1.04
CA LEU A 34 1.24 4.08 1.40
C LEU A 34 2.53 4.56 0.75
N GLY A 35 3.59 3.74 0.77
CA GLY A 35 4.84 4.03 0.08
C GLY A 35 4.64 4.28 -1.42
N ALA A 36 3.83 3.44 -2.09
CA ALA A 36 3.50 3.64 -3.50
C ALA A 36 2.73 4.95 -3.74
N GLY A 37 1.72 5.26 -2.92
CA GLY A 37 0.98 6.52 -3.05
C GLY A 37 1.80 7.77 -2.72
N THR A 38 2.83 7.66 -1.88
CA THR A 38 3.78 8.76 -1.66
C THR A 38 4.55 9.11 -2.93
N LEU A 39 4.89 8.13 -3.77
CA LEU A 39 5.51 8.40 -5.08
C LEU A 39 4.55 9.16 -6.01
N LEU A 40 3.26 8.82 -5.98
CA LEU A 40 2.23 9.55 -6.72
C LEU A 40 2.09 11.00 -6.21
N LEU A 41 2.12 11.21 -4.88
CA LEU A 41 2.11 12.55 -4.29
C LEU A 41 3.36 13.35 -4.70
N ALA A 42 4.54 12.73 -4.67
CA ALA A 42 5.78 13.37 -5.11
C ALA A 42 5.71 13.76 -6.59
N TYR A 43 5.23 12.86 -7.45
CA TYR A 43 4.99 13.16 -8.86
C TYR A 43 4.05 14.36 -9.05
N TRP A 44 2.94 14.40 -8.30
CA TRP A 44 1.99 15.51 -8.37
C TRP A 44 2.62 16.84 -7.95
N LEU A 45 3.40 16.87 -6.86
CA LEU A 45 4.11 18.06 -6.39
C LEU A 45 5.17 18.53 -7.40
N ILE A 46 5.90 17.60 -8.03
CA ILE A 46 6.84 17.91 -9.10
C ILE A 46 6.09 18.50 -10.30
N ALA A 47 4.94 17.94 -10.67
CA ALA A 47 4.12 18.45 -11.77
C ALA A 47 3.60 19.87 -11.50
N VAL A 48 3.21 20.19 -10.26
CA VAL A 48 2.87 21.55 -9.82
C VAL A 48 4.05 22.50 -10.08
N ALA A 49 5.26 22.11 -9.66
CA ALA A 49 6.45 22.93 -9.82
C ALA A 49 6.90 23.08 -11.30
N ALA A 50 6.63 22.07 -12.13
CA ALA A 50 7.00 22.06 -13.55
C ALA A 50 6.10 22.93 -14.45
N GLY A 51 5.00 23.47 -13.91
CA GLY A 51 4.14 24.43 -14.59
C GLY A 51 2.85 23.86 -15.19
N PRO A 52 2.08 24.67 -15.93
CA PRO A 52 0.67 24.40 -16.23
C PRO A 52 0.42 23.13 -17.06
N GLY A 53 1.30 22.83 -18.03
CA GLY A 53 1.16 21.65 -18.89
C GLY A 53 1.28 20.33 -18.11
N PRO A 54 2.43 20.07 -17.46
CA PRO A 54 2.61 18.89 -16.62
C PRO A 54 1.57 18.78 -15.51
N PHE A 55 1.24 19.90 -14.84
CA PHE A 55 0.23 19.91 -13.81
C PHE A 55 -1.17 19.54 -14.33
N GLY A 56 -1.56 20.05 -15.50
CA GLY A 56 -2.84 19.72 -16.14
C GLY A 56 -2.96 18.22 -16.46
N PHE A 57 -1.88 17.60 -16.93
CA PHE A 57 -1.85 16.15 -17.14
C PHE A 57 -1.96 15.37 -15.82
N ALA A 58 -1.22 15.76 -14.78
CA ALA A 58 -1.29 15.12 -13.47
C ALA A 58 -2.71 15.25 -12.86
N GLN A 59 -3.36 16.40 -13.01
CA GLN A 59 -4.75 16.62 -12.60
C GLN A 59 -5.72 15.72 -13.36
N GLY A 60 -5.56 15.57 -14.68
CA GLY A 60 -6.39 14.66 -15.48
C GLY A 60 -6.23 13.19 -15.07
N LEU A 61 -5.00 12.74 -14.79
CA LEU A 61 -4.73 11.38 -14.33
C LEU A 61 -5.35 11.11 -12.96
N ILE A 62 -5.08 11.97 -11.97
CA ILE A 62 -5.55 11.80 -10.59
C ILE A 62 -7.05 12.03 -10.47
N GLY A 63 -7.62 12.95 -11.25
CA GLY A 63 -9.05 13.23 -11.31
C GLY A 63 -9.86 12.21 -12.11
N SER A 64 -9.21 11.28 -12.82
CA SER A 64 -9.90 10.17 -13.49
C SER A 64 -10.60 9.27 -12.48
N TRP A 65 -11.59 8.50 -12.93
CA TRP A 65 -12.31 7.57 -12.06
C TRP A 65 -11.37 6.57 -11.37
N LEU A 66 -10.34 6.08 -12.07
CA LEU A 66 -9.29 5.23 -11.48
C LEU A 66 -8.46 5.98 -10.46
N GLY A 67 -8.05 7.22 -10.77
CA GLY A 67 -7.30 8.07 -9.85
C GLY A 67 -8.06 8.33 -8.55
N ILE A 68 -9.37 8.59 -8.62
CA ILE A 68 -10.23 8.75 -7.45
C ILE A 68 -10.33 7.47 -6.63
N ILE A 69 -10.49 6.29 -7.26
CA ILE A 69 -10.50 5.01 -6.53
C ILE A 69 -9.17 4.80 -5.79
N LEU A 70 -8.05 5.08 -6.44
CA LEU A 70 -6.73 4.97 -5.83
C LEU A 70 -6.54 5.97 -4.68
N LEU A 71 -7.00 7.22 -4.83
CA LEU A 71 -6.95 8.22 -3.77
C LEU A 71 -7.79 7.81 -2.56
N VAL A 72 -9.02 7.34 -2.76
CA VAL A 72 -9.89 6.85 -1.68
C VAL A 72 -9.24 5.66 -0.97
N GLY A 73 -8.71 4.71 -1.74
CA GLY A 73 -7.98 3.56 -1.19
C GLY A 73 -6.74 3.96 -0.40
N TRP A 74 -5.98 4.95 -0.90
CA TRP A 74 -4.79 5.48 -0.24
C TRP A 74 -5.13 6.23 1.05
N THR A 75 -6.19 7.05 1.05
CA THR A 75 -6.70 7.71 2.27
C THR A 75 -7.17 6.69 3.30
N PHE A 76 -7.95 5.68 2.89
CA PHE A 76 -8.37 4.60 3.79
C PHE A 76 -7.18 3.84 4.37
N GLY A 77 -6.21 3.49 3.51
CA GLY A 77 -4.96 2.85 3.91
C GLY A 77 -4.18 3.70 4.92
N LEU A 78 -4.12 5.01 4.72
CA LEU A 78 -3.48 5.96 5.64
C LEU A 78 -4.15 5.97 7.01
N SER A 79 -5.47 6.12 7.05
CA SER A 79 -6.23 6.12 8.29
C SER A 79 -6.06 4.81 9.06
N TYR A 80 -6.18 3.67 8.36
CA TYR A 80 -5.98 2.36 8.97
C TYR A 80 -4.55 2.18 9.49
N HIS A 81 -3.54 2.51 8.69
CA HIS A 81 -2.13 2.33 9.06
C HIS A 81 -1.77 3.18 10.27
N LEU A 82 -2.25 4.43 10.32
CA LEU A 82 -2.09 5.32 11.45
C LEU A 82 -2.75 4.76 12.72
N CYS A 83 -4.04 4.42 12.65
CA CYS A 83 -4.77 3.90 13.81
C CYS A 83 -4.15 2.60 14.34
N ASN A 84 -3.77 1.67 13.45
CA ASN A 84 -3.15 0.42 13.87
C ASN A 84 -1.70 0.62 14.35
N GLY A 85 -0.98 1.63 13.87
CA GLY A 85 0.37 1.96 14.33
C GLY A 85 0.41 2.59 15.73
N ILE A 86 -0.66 3.31 16.11
CA ILE A 86 -0.82 3.87 17.46
C ILE A 86 -1.19 2.79 18.49
N ARG A 87 -1.92 1.75 18.07
CA ARG A 87 -2.40 0.63 18.92
C ARG A 87 -1.31 -0.38 19.27
#